data_AF-A0A920V8L9-F1
#
_entry.id   AF-A0A920V8L9-F1
#
_cell.length_a   1.000
_cell.length_b   1.000
_cell.length_c   1.000
_cell.angle_alpha   90.00
_cell.angle_beta   90.00
_cell.angle_gamma   90.00
#
_symmetry.space_group_name_H-M   'P 1'
#
loop_
_entity.id
_entity.type
_entity.pdbx_description
1 polymer ?
#
loop_
_entity_poly.entity_id
_entity_poly.type
_entity_poly.pdbx_seq_one_letter_code
_entity_poly.pdbx_strand_id
1 'polypeptide(L)' 'MYLALQQQKPGDIVKSMSGQTIEILNTDAEGRLKTG' A
#
# COMPACT_ATOMS: atom_id res chain seq x y z
N MET A 1 10.08 -4.99 4.76
CA MET A 1 9.20 -4.30 5.74
C MET A 1 8.85 -2.95 5.15
N TYR A 2 7.68 -2.81 4.51
CA TYR A 2 7.23 -1.52 4.01
C TYR A 2 6.94 -0.63 5.23
N LEU A 3 7.83 0.31 5.52
CA LEU A 3 7.58 1.35 6.51
C LEU A 3 6.66 2.37 5.86
N ALA A 4 5.36 2.18 6.02
CA ALA A 4 4.40 3.22 5.72
C ALA A 4 3.20 3.05 6.66
N LEU A 5 3.13 3.90 7.69
CA LEU A 5 1.88 4.26 8.38
C LEU A 5 0.95 5.09 7.47
N GLN A 6 1.12 4.99 6.15
CA GLN A 6 0.40 5.73 5.13
C GLN A 6 -0.37 4.70 4.33
N GLN A 7 -1.69 4.84 4.31
CA GLN A 7 -2.53 4.04 3.43
C GLN A 7 -2.13 4.33 1.98
N GLN A 8 -1.73 3.28 1.28
CA GLN A 8 -1.51 3.33 -0.16
C GLN A 8 -2.82 3.72 -0.86
N LYS A 9 -2.71 4.48 -1.95
CA LYS A 9 -3.85 4.95 -2.75
C LYS A 9 -3.73 4.44 -4.18
N PRO A 10 -4.87 4.31 -4.90
CA PRO A 10 -4.83 4.11 -6.34
C PRO A 10 -3.98 5.18 -7.04
N GLY A 11 -3.07 4.75 -7.90
CA GLY A 11 -2.09 5.58 -8.59
C GLY A 11 -0.75 5.73 -7.87
N ASP A 12 -0.61 5.25 -6.63
CA ASP A 12 0.69 5.22 -5.95
C ASP A 12 1.63 4.20 -6.63
N ILE A 13 2.90 4.59 -6.77
CA ILE A 13 3.96 3.75 -7.31
C ILE A 13 4.93 3.40 -6.18
N VAL A 14 5.10 2.11 -5.92
CA VAL A 14 5.98 1.60 -4.85
C VAL A 14 7.08 0.69 -5.39
N LYS A 15 8.25 0.72 -4.75
CA LYS A 15 9.38 -0.14 -5.09
C LYS A 15 9.46 -1.34 -4.16
N SER A 16 9.51 -2.53 -4.73
CA SER A 16 9.69 -3.78 -3.99
C SER A 16 11.12 -3.91 -3.48
N MET A 17 11.31 -4.79 -2.49
CA MET A 17 12.64 -5.12 -1.99
C MET A 17 13.51 -5.83 -3.04
N SER A 18 12.90 -6.44 -4.08
CA SER A 18 13.61 -6.99 -5.25
C SER A 18 13.90 -5.94 -6.33
N GLY A 19 13.54 -4.67 -6.10
CA GLY A 19 13.78 -3.55 -7.01
C GLY A 19 12.73 -3.36 -8.10
N GLN A 20 11.66 -4.15 -8.10
CA GLN A 20 10.56 -4.05 -9.05
C GLN A 20 9.64 -2.89 -8.68
N THR A 21 9.08 -2.23 -9.68
CA THR A 21 8.12 -1.13 -9.49
C THR A 21 6.71 -1.67 -9.63
N ILE A 22 5.83 -1.32 -8.70
CA ILE A 22 4.44 -1.77 -8.66
C ILE A 22 3.55 -0.53 -8.60
N GLU A 23 2.59 -0.43 -9.52
CA GLU A 23 1.52 0.57 -9.49
C GLU A 23 0.29 -0.01 -8.81
N ILE A 24 -0.27 0.76 -7.89
CA ILE A 24 -1.44 0.36 -7.14
C ILE A 24 -2.68 0.80 -7.92
N LEU A 25 -3.35 -0.15 -8.57
CA LEU A 25 -4.53 0.14 -9.40
C LEU A 25 -5.82 0.23 -8.59
N ASN A 26 -5.92 -0.54 -7.51
CA ASN A 26 -7.02 -0.49 -6.57
C ASN A 26 -6.52 -0.90 -5.19
N THR A 27 -7.09 -0.31 -4.14
CA THR A 27 -6.88 -0.71 -2.76
C THR A 27 -8.20 -1.22 -2.20
N ASP A 28 -8.41 -2.53 -2.19
CA ASP A 28 -9.54 -3.15 -1.50
C ASP A 28 -9.28 -3.27 0.02
N ALA A 29 -8.75 -2.20 0.63
CA ALA A 29 -8.47 -2.18 2.05
C ALA A 29 -9.75 -1.87 2.86
N GLU A 30 -10.69 -2.80 2.85
CA GLU A 30 -11.78 -2.90 3.84
C GLU A 30 -11.28 -3.40 5.22
N GLY A 31 -9.98 -3.63 5.37
CA GLY A 31 -9.35 -3.97 6.64
C GLY A 31 -8.95 -2.75 7.47
N ARG A 32 -9.84 -1.77 7.65
CA ARG A 32 -9.63 -0.81 8.74
C ARG A 32 -9.90 -1.57 10.04
N LEU A 33 -8.85 -1.96 10.75
CA LEU A 33 -8.88 -2.15 12.20
C LEU A 33 -9.34 -0.82 12.81
N LYS A 34 -10.67 -0.65 12.84
CA LYS A 34 -11.36 0.49 13.41
C LYS A 34 -11.66 0.10 14.85
N THR A 35 -10.91 0.72 15.76
CA THR A 35 -11.21 0.91 17.19
C THR A 35 -11.18 -0.32 18.11
N GLY A 36 -10.24 -0.24 19.05
CA GLY A 36 -10.17 -0.91 20.34
C GLY A 36 -9.04 -0.25 21.12
#